data_AF-A0A920UP27-F1
#
_entry.id   AF-A0A920UP27-F1
#
_cell.length_a   1.000
_cell.length_b   1.000
_cell.length_c   1.000
_cell.angle_alpha   90.00
_cell.angle_beta   90.00
_cell.angle_gamma   90.00
#
_symmetry.space_group_name_H-M   'P 1'
#
loop_
_entity.id
_entity.type
_entity.pdbx_description
1 polymer ?
#
loop_
_entity_poly.entity_id
_entity_poly.type
_entity_poly.pdbx_seq_one_letter_code
_entity_poly.pdbx_strand_id
1 'polypeptide(L)' 'MNCALSQVIYGWKIGGISIGDRVVVQGAGGLGIYATAAAREMGASEVIVIDGQKERLELAKQCGATRQLILMMYLL' A
#
# COMPACT_ATOMS: atom_id res chain seq x y z
N MET A 1 -10.03 -11.78 -11.22
CA MET A 1 -10.28 -10.65 -10.30
C MET A 1 -10.99 -11.20 -9.07
N ASN A 2 -10.44 -11.01 -7.87
CA ASN A 2 -11.06 -11.46 -6.61
C ASN A 2 -11.63 -10.27 -5.82
N CYS A 3 -12.35 -10.54 -4.73
CA CYS A 3 -12.99 -9.47 -3.93
C CYS A 3 -12.00 -8.45 -3.38
N ALA A 4 -10.83 -8.89 -2.90
CA ALA A 4 -9.81 -8.02 -2.33
C ALA A 4 -9.27 -7.01 -3.34
N LEU A 5 -8.90 -7.48 -4.54
CA LEU A 5 -8.39 -6.61 -5.59
C LEU A 5 -9.47 -5.64 -6.10
N SER A 6 -10.71 -6.11 -6.26
CA SER A 6 -11.82 -5.23 -6.68
C SER A 6 -12.05 -4.08 -5.70
N GLN A 7 -12.01 -4.35 -4.39
CA GLN A 7 -12.16 -3.32 -3.35
C GLN A 7 -11.04 -2.29 -3.41
N VAL A 8 -9.79 -2.74 -3.63
CA VAL A 8 -8.64 -1.85 -3.77
C VAL A 8 -8.76 -0.93 -4.98
N ILE A 9 -9.07 -1.47 -6.16
CA ILE A 9 -9.17 -0.68 -7.38
C ILE A 9 -10.30 0.35 -7.27
N TYR A 10 -11.44 -0.06 -6.70
CA TYR A 10 -12.54 0.87 -6.44
C TYR A 10 -12.12 1.95 -5.43
N GLY A 11 -11.43 1.57 -4.35
CA GLY A 11 -10.86 2.48 -3.36
C GLY A 11 -9.94 3.54 -3.96
N TRP A 12 -9.02 3.12 -4.84
CA TRP A 12 -8.14 4.06 -5.54
C TRP A 12 -8.89 4.97 -6.51
N LYS A 13 -9.93 4.46 -7.18
CA LYS A 13 -10.78 5.25 -8.07
C LYS A 13 -11.53 6.35 -7.31
N ILE A 14 -12.11 6.03 -6.15
CA ILE A 14 -12.78 7.04 -5.31
C ILE A 14 -11.79 8.00 -4.66
N GLY A 15 -10.56 7.54 -4.36
CA GLY A 15 -9.48 8.36 -3.82
C GLY A 15 -8.82 9.29 -4.84
N GLY A 16 -9.11 9.12 -6.13
CA GLY A 16 -8.67 10.03 -7.19
C GLY A 16 -7.16 10.01 -7.45
N ILE A 17 -6.51 8.85 -7.31
CA ILE A 17 -5.06 8.75 -7.55
C ILE A 17 -4.70 9.15 -8.99
N SER A 18 -3.68 9.99 -9.10
CA SER A 18 -3.17 10.52 -10.36
C SER A 18 -1.68 10.18 -10.52
N ILE A 19 -1.21 10.23 -11.76
CA ILE A 19 0.21 10.01 -12.07
C ILE A 19 1.05 11.07 -11.34
N GLY A 20 2.08 10.62 -10.62
CA GLY A 20 2.96 11.47 -9.83
C GLY A 20 2.56 11.61 -8.37
N ASP A 21 1.38 11.13 -7.97
CA ASP A 21 0.93 11.23 -6.58
C ASP A 21 1.84 10.48 -5.61
N ARG A 22 1.78 10.92 -4.34
CA ARG A 22 2.39 10.22 -3.21
C ARG A 22 1.29 9.67 -2.33
N VAL A 23 1.30 8.37 -2.09
CA VAL A 23 0.25 7.69 -1.33
C VAL A 23 0.81 6.97 -0.13
N VAL A 24 -0.03 6.87 0.91
CA VAL A 24 0.24 6.07 2.10
C VAL A 24 -0.75 4.91 2.14
N VAL A 25 -0.23 3.69 2.28
CA VAL A 25 -1.00 2.47 2.54
C VAL A 25 -0.78 2.06 3.98
N GLN A 26 -1.84 2.14 4.79
CA GLN A 26 -1.80 1.71 6.19
C GLN A 26 -2.25 0.24 6.30
N GLY A 27 -1.31 -0.61 6.68
CA GLY A 27 -1.43 -2.07 6.72
C GLY A 27 -0.83 -2.73 5.47
N ALA A 28 0.06 -3.71 5.67
CA ALA A 28 0.70 -4.54 4.65
C ALA A 28 0.15 -5.99 4.66
N GLY A 29 -1.13 -6.16 5.01
CA GLY A 29 -1.89 -7.41 4.81
C GLY A 29 -2.29 -7.61 3.34
N GLY A 30 -3.08 -8.63 3.02
CA GLY A 30 -3.43 -8.97 1.63
C GLY A 30 -4.02 -7.82 0.81
N LEU A 31 -4.95 -7.04 1.38
CA LEU A 31 -5.49 -5.84 0.73
C LEU A 31 -4.42 -4.74 0.57
N GLY A 32 -3.59 -4.54 1.58
CA GLY A 32 -2.51 -3.56 1.56
C GLY A 32 -1.45 -3.85 0.50
N ILE A 33 -1.13 -5.13 0.29
CA ILE A 33 -0.23 -5.56 -0.79
C ILE A 33 -0.85 -5.27 -2.16
N TYR A 34 -2.13 -5.61 -2.38
CA TYR A 34 -2.83 -5.24 -3.60
C TYR A 34 -2.89 -3.71 -3.78
N ALA A 35 -3.13 -2.96 -2.71
CA ALA A 35 -3.19 -1.50 -2.74
C ALA A 35 -1.84 -0.89 -3.13
N THR A 36 -0.75 -1.42 -2.58
CA THR A 36 0.63 -1.03 -2.90
C THR A 36 0.93 -1.26 -4.38
N ALA A 37 0.68 -2.48 -4.88
CA ALA A 37 0.93 -2.83 -6.27
C ALA A 37 0.07 -2.01 -7.23
N ALA A 38 -1.23 -1.86 -6.94
CA ALA A 38 -2.14 -1.08 -7.76
C ALA A 38 -1.76 0.40 -7.80
N ALA A 39 -1.39 1.01 -6.67
CA ALA A 39 -0.96 2.40 -6.62
C ALA A 39 0.30 2.63 -7.46
N ARG A 40 1.27 1.70 -7.38
CA ARG A 40 2.49 1.78 -8.17
C ARG A 40 2.19 1.68 -9.67
N GLU A 41 1.34 0.74 -10.07
CA GLU A 41 0.91 0.57 -11.46
C GLU A 41 0.12 1.77 -12.00
N MET A 42 -0.67 2.43 -11.12
CA MET A 42 -1.41 3.65 -11.46
C MET A 42 -0.53 4.91 -11.57
N GLY A 43 0.79 4.77 -11.38
CA GLY A 43 1.75 5.85 -11.63
C GLY A 43 2.07 6.72 -10.41
N ALA A 44 1.78 6.26 -9.19
CA ALA A 44 2.25 6.94 -7.99
C ALA A 44 3.79 7.05 -8.00
N SER A 45 4.30 8.25 -7.71
CA SER A 45 5.74 8.52 -7.62
C SER A 45 6.32 7.98 -6.32
N GLU A 46 5.53 7.96 -5.24
CA GLU A 46 5.91 7.41 -3.94
C GLU A 46 4.75 6.59 -3.35
N VAL A 47 5.04 5.38 -2.90
CA VAL A 47 4.11 4.49 -2.21
C VAL A 47 4.73 4.15 -0.86
N ILE A 48 4.21 4.77 0.19
CA ILE A 48 4.67 4.58 1.57
C ILE A 48 3.77 3.54 2.24
N VAL A 49 4.36 2.47 2.77
CA VAL A 49 3.59 1.41 3.44
C VAL A 49 3.94 1.36 4.92
N ILE A 50 2.91 1.33 5.75
CA ILE A 50 3.01 1.27 7.22
C ILE A 50 2.46 -0.05 7.70
N ASP A 51 3.20 -0.81 8.50
CA ASP A 51 2.70 -2.01 9.20
C ASP A 51 3.53 -2.24 10.47
N GLY A 52 3.02 -3.05 11.39
CA GLY A 52 3.74 -3.44 12.61
C GLY A 52 4.66 -4.66 12.42
N GLN A 53 4.53 -5.40 11.32
CA GLN A 53 5.33 -6.59 11.03
C GLN A 53 6.33 -6.34 9.91
N LYS A 54 7.62 -6.54 10.19
CA LYS A 54 8.70 -6.28 9.22
C LYS A 54 8.61 -7.19 8.00
N GLU A 55 8.24 -8.45 8.19
CA GLU A 55 8.12 -9.44 7.12
C GLU A 55 7.06 -9.03 6.09
N ARG A 56 5.97 -8.38 6.55
CA ARG A 56 4.93 -7.84 5.66
C ARG A 56 5.42 -6.61 4.88
N LEU A 57 6.25 -5.77 5.50
CA LEU A 57 6.88 -4.62 4.84
C LEU A 57 7.87 -5.06 3.76
N GLU A 58 8.60 -6.15 3.97
CA GLU A 58 9.47 -6.73 2.93
C GLU A 58 8.66 -7.22 1.72
N LEU A 59 7.50 -7.85 1.94
CA LEU A 59 6.60 -8.21 0.84
C LEU A 59 6.08 -6.94 0.14
N ALA A 60 5.67 -5.91 0.89
CA ALA A 60 5.21 -4.65 0.31
C ALA A 60 6.28 -4.00 -0.58
N LYS A 61 7.57 -4.07 -0.18
CA LYS A 61 8.71 -3.63 -0.98
C LYS A 61 8.77 -4.34 -2.33
N GLN A 62 8.64 -5.68 -2.33
CA GLN A 62 8.64 -6.49 -3.55
C GLN A 62 7.43 -6.15 -4.45
N CYS A 63 6.35 -5.66 -3.87
CA CYS A 63 5.13 -5.26 -4.57
C CYS A 63 5.05 -3.77 -4.94
N GLY A 64 6.15 -3.01 -4.83
CA GLY A 64 6.21 -1.64 -5.33
C GLY A 64 6.18 -0.53 -4.28
N ALA A 65 6.23 -0.87 -2.98
CA ALA A 65 6.45 0.13 -1.94
C ALA A 65 7.84 0.78 -2.11
N THR A 66 7.86 2.10 -2.21
CA THR A 66 9.11 2.89 -2.31
C THR A 66 9.68 3.26 -0.96
N ARG A 67 8.84 3.23 0.09
CA ARG A 67 9.22 3.50 1.48
C ARG A 67 8.40 2.63 2.43
N GLN A 68 9.06 2.06 3.43
CA GLN A 68 8.44 1.23 4.47
C GLN A 68 8.63 1.89 5.83
N LEU A 69 7.57 1.97 6.63
CA LEU A 69 7.62 2.49 7.99
C LEU A 69 7.11 1.41 8.94
N ILE A 70 7.97 0.96 9.85
CA ILE A 70 7.59 0.04 10.91
C ILE A 70 6.83 0.82 12.00
N LEU A 71 5.58 0.44 12.24
CA LEU A 71 4.79 1.00 13.33
C LEU A 71 5.13 0.26 14.63
N MET A 72 6.01 0.85 15.43
CA MET A 72 6.34 0.30 16.75
C MET A 72 5.24 0.71 17.73
N MET A 73 4.44 -0.26 18.17
CA MET A 73 3.40 -0.06 19.18
C MET A 73 4.09 0.02 20.54
N TYR A 74 4.49 1.21 20.97
CA TYR A 74 4.82 1.45 22.38
C TYR A 74 3.49 1.43 23.14
N LEU A 75 3.35 0.48 24.08
CA LEU A 75 2.23 0.38 25.01
C LEU A 75 1.91 1.77 25.59
N LEU A 76 0.73 2.30 25.25
CA LEU A 76 0.02 3.28 26.06
C LEU A 76 -1.04 2.54 26.88
#